data_AF-U9TX05-F1
#
_entry.id   AF-U9TX05-F1
#
_cell.length_a   1.000
_cell.length_b   1.000
_cell.length_c   1.000
_cell.angle_alpha   90.00
_cell.angle_beta   90.00
_cell.angle_gamma   90.00
#
_symmetry.space_group_name_H-M   'P 1'
#
loop_
_entity.id
_entity.type
_entity.pdbx_description
1 polymer ?
#
loop_
_entity_poly.entity_id
_entity_poly.type
_entity_poly.pdbx_seq_one_letter_code
_entity_poly.pdbx_strand_id
1 'polypeptide(L)'
;MTGKTFSSIKEELEYYKTYSMSMEETLNETQNALEEFQMTSRELEEDLERELEQSEKKYKELKARNESLIRDSEEWKRKYLHAQTEANENQRQMQRELDSLRNLQEEFVVKTRDLEINCDDLERNERAATSSLLDLENKYNKAIERNVILENELEGKNSLIEQVQRLKDELKDVHIELAILKNKQDGELGPPLPSSEPVSPPKKEIYNSPAPQPSQVSQVSTTNTGRLDQNSNTVKMVQEMVGRVKVNKK
;
A
#
# COMPACT_ATOMS: atom_id res chain seq x y z
N MET A 1 -94.08 87.92 11.80
CA MET A 1 -93.29 88.68 12.79
C MET A 1 -94.13 89.87 13.21
N THR A 2 -94.39 90.01 14.50
CA THR A 2 -95.10 91.16 15.09
C THR A 2 -94.32 92.43 14.74
N GLY A 3 -94.97 93.36 14.02
CA GLY A 3 -94.36 94.63 13.64
C GLY A 3 -94.05 95.46 14.89
N LYS A 4 -92.79 95.88 15.06
CA LYS A 4 -92.41 96.79 16.14
C LYS A 4 -93.14 98.13 15.92
N THR A 5 -93.86 98.60 16.93
CA THR A 5 -94.52 99.91 16.93
C THR A 5 -93.60 100.93 17.57
N PHE A 6 -93.29 102.02 16.85
CA PHE A 6 -92.37 103.06 17.31
C PHE A 6 -93.12 104.33 17.68
N SER A 7 -92.65 105.05 18.71
CA SER A 7 -93.32 106.25 19.24
C SER A 7 -92.96 107.51 18.44
N SER A 8 -91.93 107.44 17.61
CA SER A 8 -91.45 108.50 16.72
C SER A 8 -90.65 107.91 15.57
N ILE A 9 -90.70 108.55 14.39
CA ILE A 9 -89.85 108.21 13.23
C ILE A 9 -88.36 108.16 13.63
N LYS A 10 -87.92 108.99 14.59
CA LYS A 10 -86.54 108.96 15.11
C LYS A 10 -86.20 107.68 15.87
N GLU A 11 -87.14 107.14 16.64
CA GLU A 11 -86.94 105.93 17.43
C GLU A 11 -86.87 104.69 16.55
N GLU A 12 -87.71 104.63 15.51
CA GLU A 12 -87.66 103.61 14.46
C GLU A 12 -86.30 103.60 13.73
N LEU A 13 -85.83 104.80 13.36
CA LEU A 13 -84.57 104.97 12.64
C LEU A 13 -83.38 104.55 13.51
N GLU A 14 -83.36 104.92 14.79
CA GLU A 14 -82.28 104.53 15.70
C GLU A 14 -82.32 103.03 16.03
N TYR A 15 -83.50 102.42 16.14
CA TYR A 15 -83.62 100.97 16.31
C TYR A 15 -83.06 100.20 15.10
N TYR A 16 -83.47 100.55 13.87
CA TYR A 16 -82.97 99.85 12.68
C TYR A 16 -81.47 100.12 12.44
N LYS A 17 -80.98 101.31 12.78
CA LYS A 17 -79.55 101.62 12.75
C LYS A 17 -78.77 100.76 13.74
N THR A 18 -79.21 100.67 14.99
CA THR A 18 -78.56 99.83 16.02
C THR A 18 -78.64 98.35 15.66
N TYR A 19 -79.79 97.91 15.14
CA TYR A 19 -79.98 96.53 14.68
C TYR A 19 -79.06 96.20 13.50
N SER A 20 -78.95 97.09 12.51
CA SER A 20 -78.01 96.95 11.40
C SER A 20 -76.56 96.89 11.88
N MET A 21 -76.17 97.77 12.82
CA MET A 21 -74.84 97.76 13.42
C MET A 21 -74.55 96.44 14.15
N SER A 22 -75.49 95.92 14.94
CA SER A 22 -75.31 94.64 15.65
C SER A 22 -75.22 93.43 14.70
N MET A 23 -75.98 93.45 13.60
CA MET A 23 -75.90 92.42 12.56
C MET A 23 -74.57 92.48 11.82
N GLU A 24 -74.06 93.69 11.54
CA GLU A 24 -72.75 93.90 10.93
C GLU A 24 -71.61 93.44 11.85
N GLU A 25 -71.71 93.72 13.15
CA GLU A 25 -70.77 93.22 14.16
C GLU A 25 -70.78 91.69 14.22
N THR A 26 -71.96 91.06 14.30
CA THR A 26 -72.08 89.59 14.33
C THR A 26 -71.58 88.95 13.04
N LEU A 27 -71.86 89.57 11.88
CA LEU A 27 -71.33 89.14 10.58
C LEU A 27 -69.80 89.18 10.60
N ASN A 28 -69.22 90.28 11.08
CA ASN A 28 -67.76 90.45 11.15
C ASN A 28 -67.12 89.45 12.12
N GLU A 29 -67.71 89.22 13.29
CA GLU A 29 -67.23 88.22 14.26
C GLU A 29 -67.26 86.80 13.67
N THR A 30 -68.37 86.42 13.03
CA THR A 30 -68.51 85.09 12.42
C THR A 30 -67.59 84.91 11.20
N GLN A 31 -67.33 85.97 10.43
CA GLN A 31 -66.33 85.99 9.37
C GLN A 31 -64.92 85.76 9.91
N ASN A 32 -64.53 86.51 10.95
CA ASN A 32 -63.23 86.35 11.59
C ASN A 32 -63.05 84.95 12.19
N ALA A 33 -64.07 84.43 12.87
CA ALA A 33 -64.03 83.08 13.45
C ALA A 33 -63.92 82.00 12.37
N LEU A 34 -64.59 82.17 11.23
CA LEU A 34 -64.46 81.26 10.10
C LEU A 34 -63.06 81.32 9.48
N GLU A 35 -62.48 82.50 9.34
CA GLU A 35 -61.10 82.66 8.84
C GLU A 35 -60.08 82.00 9.78
N GLU A 36 -60.21 82.19 11.09
CA GLU A 36 -59.35 81.55 12.09
C GLU A 36 -59.51 80.01 12.07
N PHE A 37 -60.73 79.51 11.96
CA PHE A 37 -60.99 78.07 11.83
C PHE A 37 -60.39 77.49 10.54
N GLN A 38 -60.49 78.20 9.41
CA GLN A 38 -59.88 77.79 8.16
C GLN A 38 -58.35 77.80 8.22
N MET A 39 -57.76 78.80 8.88
CA MET A 39 -56.32 78.88 9.07
C MET A 39 -55.80 77.72 9.94
N THR A 40 -56.39 77.53 11.12
CA THR A 40 -56.02 76.44 12.04
C THR A 40 -56.26 75.05 11.45
N SER A 41 -57.31 74.87 10.64
CA SER A 41 -57.54 73.61 9.91
C SER A 41 -56.43 73.33 8.89
N ARG A 42 -55.98 74.35 8.14
CA ARG A 42 -54.86 74.20 7.20
C ARG A 42 -53.55 73.90 7.91
N GLU A 43 -53.25 74.60 9.01
CA GLU A 43 -52.05 74.33 9.81
C GLU A 43 -52.03 72.90 10.36
N LEU A 44 -53.18 72.41 10.83
CA LEU A 44 -53.31 71.02 11.30
C LEU A 44 -53.14 70.01 10.17
N GLU A 45 -53.70 70.26 8.99
CA GLU A 45 -53.51 69.42 7.80
C GLU A 45 -52.03 69.35 7.41
N GLU A 46 -51.33 70.48 7.38
CA GLU A 46 -49.89 70.54 7.09
C GLU A 46 -49.05 69.76 8.12
N ASP A 47 -49.41 69.86 9.41
CA ASP A 47 -48.74 69.10 10.47
C ASP A 47 -48.95 67.59 10.34
N LEU A 48 -50.17 67.16 10.02
CA LEU A 48 -50.50 65.75 9.78
C LEU A 48 -49.80 65.19 8.54
N GLU A 49 -49.74 65.96 7.45
CA GLU A 49 -48.99 65.58 6.25
C GLU A 49 -47.51 65.41 6.54
N ARG A 50 -46.93 66.32 7.34
CA ARG A 50 -45.52 66.24 7.74
C ARG A 50 -45.23 65.02 8.62
N GLU A 51 -46.13 64.70 9.55
CA GLU A 51 -45.99 63.51 10.39
C GLU A 51 -46.11 62.22 9.57
N LEU A 52 -47.07 62.18 8.64
CA LEU A 52 -47.26 61.07 7.73
C LEU A 52 -46.01 60.84 6.85
N GLU A 53 -45.47 61.90 6.25
CA GLU A 53 -44.26 61.81 5.42
C GLU A 53 -43.06 61.30 6.23
N GLN A 54 -42.86 61.80 7.45
CA GLN A 54 -41.79 61.33 8.33
C GLN A 54 -41.98 59.86 8.72
N SER A 55 -43.21 59.43 9.02
CA SER A 55 -43.53 58.05 9.35
C SER A 55 -43.28 57.11 8.17
N GLU A 56 -43.73 57.49 6.97
CA GLU A 56 -43.47 56.73 5.74
C GLU A 56 -41.98 56.62 5.43
N LYS A 57 -41.23 57.72 5.62
CA LYS A 57 -39.78 57.72 5.41
C LYS A 57 -39.09 56.75 6.37
N LYS A 58 -39.42 56.80 7.66
CA LYS A 58 -38.89 55.87 8.68
C LYS A 58 -39.26 54.42 8.34
N TYR A 59 -40.49 54.17 7.90
CA TYR A 59 -40.93 52.84 7.49
C TYR A 59 -40.12 52.32 6.29
N LYS A 60 -39.91 53.14 5.25
CA LYS A 60 -39.10 52.78 4.08
C LYS A 60 -37.65 52.48 4.47
N GLU A 61 -37.06 53.29 5.33
CA GLU A 61 -35.69 53.07 5.84
C GLU A 61 -35.57 51.77 6.65
N LEU A 62 -36.49 51.53 7.58
CA LEU A 62 -36.53 50.31 8.39
C LEU A 62 -36.75 49.08 7.52
N LYS A 63 -37.63 49.16 6.51
CA LYS A 63 -37.88 48.07 5.57
C LYS A 63 -36.63 47.74 4.76
N ALA A 64 -35.95 48.74 4.20
CA ALA A 64 -34.70 48.55 3.46
C ALA A 64 -33.60 47.94 4.35
N ARG A 65 -33.50 48.38 5.60
CA ARG A 65 -32.56 47.82 6.58
C ARG A 65 -32.89 46.37 6.90
N ASN A 66 -34.16 46.03 7.09
CA ASN A 66 -34.60 44.66 7.34
C ASN A 66 -34.27 43.73 6.16
N GLU A 67 -34.54 44.17 4.92
CA GLU A 67 -34.17 43.41 3.71
C GLU A 67 -32.66 43.21 3.59
N SER A 68 -31.85 44.21 3.96
CA SER A 68 -30.39 44.06 4.01
C SER A 68 -29.96 43.01 5.05
N LEU A 69 -30.49 43.09 6.26
CA LEU A 69 -30.16 42.15 7.33
C LEU A 69 -30.57 40.71 6.99
N ILE A 70 -31.69 40.52 6.29
CA ILE A 70 -32.11 39.21 5.78
C ILE A 70 -31.08 38.67 4.79
N ARG A 71 -30.65 39.49 3.82
CA ARG A 71 -29.62 39.08 2.85
C ARG A 71 -28.30 38.72 3.54
N ASP A 72 -27.85 39.55 4.48
CA ASP A 72 -26.62 39.31 5.23
C ASP A 72 -26.72 37.99 6.02
N SER A 73 -27.85 37.75 6.69
CA SER A 73 -28.12 36.52 7.42
C SER A 73 -28.07 35.28 6.52
N GLU A 74 -28.71 35.34 5.35
CA GLU A 74 -28.67 34.25 4.37
C GLU A 74 -27.26 34.02 3.81
N GLU A 75 -26.50 35.08 3.57
CA GLU A 75 -25.11 34.98 3.13
C GLU A 75 -24.24 34.30 4.19
N TRP A 76 -24.34 34.73 5.45
CA TRP A 76 -23.59 34.12 6.55
C TRP A 76 -23.97 32.66 6.77
N LYS A 77 -25.27 32.33 6.68
CA LYS A 77 -25.73 30.94 6.74
C LYS A 77 -25.12 30.09 5.61
N ARG A 78 -25.06 30.63 4.39
CA ARG A 78 -24.45 29.95 3.23
C ARG A 78 -22.95 29.75 3.44
N LYS A 79 -22.23 30.79 3.87
CA LYS A 79 -20.78 30.72 4.17
C LYS A 79 -20.49 29.70 5.27
N TYR A 80 -21.27 29.71 6.34
CA TYR A 80 -21.14 28.75 7.43
C TYR A 80 -21.34 27.30 6.95
N LEU A 81 -22.43 27.04 6.20
CA LEU A 81 -22.70 25.70 5.68
C LEU A 81 -21.60 25.23 4.72
N HIS A 82 -21.08 26.12 3.88
CA HIS A 82 -19.98 25.81 2.97
C HIS A 82 -18.70 25.46 3.76
N ALA A 83 -18.30 26.31 4.69
CA ALA A 83 -17.12 26.08 5.54
C ALA A 83 -17.26 24.80 6.38
N GLN A 84 -18.46 24.51 6.90
CA GLN A 84 -18.73 23.28 7.64
C GLN A 84 -18.60 22.04 6.74
N THR A 85 -19.07 22.12 5.50
CA THR A 85 -18.97 21.02 4.53
C THR A 85 -17.52 20.76 4.17
N GLU A 86 -16.76 21.80 3.85
CA GLU A 86 -15.33 21.73 3.53
C GLU A 86 -14.51 21.19 4.70
N ALA A 87 -14.76 21.66 5.93
CA ALA A 87 -14.11 21.14 7.13
C ALA A 87 -14.39 19.64 7.34
N ASN A 88 -15.64 19.20 7.14
CA ASN A 88 -16.01 17.78 7.24
C ASN A 88 -15.38 16.93 6.13
N GLU A 89 -15.22 17.46 4.91
CA GLU A 89 -14.52 16.79 3.81
C GLU A 89 -13.03 16.64 4.11
N ASN A 90 -12.38 17.71 4.55
CA ASN A 90 -10.97 17.70 4.95
C ASN A 90 -10.72 16.75 6.11
N GLN A 91 -11.57 16.76 7.14
CA GLN A 91 -11.48 15.83 8.27
C GLN A 91 -11.64 14.38 7.81
N ARG A 92 -12.59 14.08 6.91
CA ARG A 92 -12.76 12.73 6.35
C ARG A 92 -11.58 12.30 5.49
N GLN A 93 -10.97 13.23 4.74
CA GLN A 93 -9.76 12.94 3.99
C GLN A 93 -8.59 12.62 4.91
N MET A 94 -8.29 13.48 5.89
CA MET A 94 -7.21 13.26 6.85
C MET A 94 -7.40 11.95 7.63
N GLN A 95 -8.64 11.62 8.01
CA GLN A 95 -8.94 10.35 8.69
C GLN A 95 -8.59 9.14 7.81
N ARG A 96 -8.97 9.17 6.51
CA ARG A 96 -8.62 8.10 5.56
C ARG A 96 -7.11 7.97 5.36
N GLU A 97 -6.39 9.09 5.29
CA GLU A 97 -4.93 9.09 5.15
C GLU A 97 -4.26 8.52 6.40
N LEU A 98 -4.72 8.91 7.60
CA LEU A 98 -4.25 8.34 8.87
C LEU A 98 -4.45 6.83 8.94
N ASP A 99 -5.64 6.34 8.57
CA ASP A 99 -5.94 4.91 8.61
C ASP A 99 -5.13 4.15 7.56
N SER A 100 -4.90 4.73 6.38
CA SER A 100 -4.00 4.19 5.36
C SER A 100 -2.55 4.07 5.86
N LEU A 101 -2.03 5.12 6.50
CA LEU A 101 -0.67 5.13 7.05
C LEU A 101 -0.51 4.11 8.18
N ARG A 102 -1.53 3.96 9.04
CA ARG A 102 -1.55 2.94 10.10
C ARG A 102 -1.52 1.53 9.53
N ASN A 103 -2.33 1.26 8.51
CA ASN A 103 -2.34 -0.05 7.84
C ASN A 103 -0.99 -0.34 7.17
N LEU A 104 -0.40 0.65 6.51
CA LEU A 104 0.91 0.49 5.87
C LEU A 104 2.03 0.27 6.91
N GLN A 105 1.95 0.94 8.06
CA GLN A 105 2.87 0.71 9.17
C GLN A 105 2.75 -0.74 9.67
N GLU A 106 1.54 -1.24 9.89
CA GLU A 106 1.30 -2.63 10.30
C GLU A 106 1.86 -3.63 9.28
N GLU A 107 1.63 -3.37 7.99
CA GLU A 107 2.19 -4.19 6.90
C GLU A 107 3.73 -4.21 6.93
N PHE A 108 4.38 -3.07 7.14
CA PHE A 108 5.84 -3.02 7.24
C PHE A 108 6.39 -3.75 8.46
N VAL A 109 5.68 -3.70 9.60
CA VAL A 109 6.07 -4.47 10.80
C VAL A 109 6.03 -5.97 10.51
N VAL A 110 4.95 -6.45 9.90
CA VAL A 110 4.82 -7.86 9.51
C VAL A 110 5.92 -8.25 8.52
N LYS A 111 6.13 -7.44 7.49
CA LYS A 111 7.15 -7.70 6.47
C LYS A 111 8.56 -7.70 7.02
N THR A 112 8.85 -6.85 8.00
CA THR A 112 10.15 -6.84 8.69
C THR A 112 10.38 -8.15 9.42
N ARG A 113 9.37 -8.61 10.18
CA ARG A 113 9.43 -9.90 10.87
C ARG A 113 9.60 -11.08 9.89
N ASP A 114 8.89 -11.06 8.77
CA ASP A 114 9.01 -12.11 7.74
C ASP A 114 10.42 -12.14 7.13
N LEU A 115 11.03 -10.97 6.92
CA LEU A 115 12.41 -10.87 6.44
C LEU A 115 13.42 -11.38 7.49
N GLU A 116 13.20 -11.09 8.77
CA GLU A 116 14.01 -11.62 9.88
C GLU A 116 13.96 -13.16 9.91
N ILE A 117 12.75 -13.74 9.85
CA ILE A 117 12.56 -15.19 9.83
C ILE A 117 13.25 -15.83 8.61
N ASN A 118 13.08 -15.24 7.42
CA ASN A 118 13.72 -15.74 6.21
C ASN A 118 15.26 -15.65 6.29
N CYS A 119 15.80 -14.62 6.94
CA CYS A 119 17.23 -14.49 7.17
C CYS A 119 17.75 -15.61 8.09
N ASP A 120 17.05 -15.91 9.18
CA ASP A 120 17.39 -17.01 10.09
C ASP A 120 17.35 -18.37 9.37
N ASP A 121 16.34 -18.60 8.53
CA ASP A 121 16.22 -19.82 7.73
C ASP A 121 17.36 -19.95 6.70
N LEU A 122 17.74 -18.84 6.06
CA LEU A 122 18.88 -18.80 5.14
C LEU A 122 20.19 -19.13 5.87
N GLU A 123 20.45 -18.53 7.04
CA GLU A 123 21.64 -18.81 7.83
C GLU A 123 21.68 -20.29 8.28
N ARG A 124 20.53 -20.84 8.68
CA ARG A 124 20.43 -22.26 9.04
C ARG A 124 20.76 -23.17 7.85
N ASN A 125 20.24 -22.86 6.67
CA ASN A 125 20.53 -23.61 5.45
C ASN A 125 22.00 -23.50 5.04
N GLU A 126 22.61 -22.31 5.18
CA GLU A 126 24.04 -22.10 4.94
C GLU A 126 24.90 -22.98 5.86
N ARG A 127 24.58 -23.01 7.17
CA ARG A 127 25.30 -23.87 8.13
C ARG A 127 25.17 -25.35 7.78
N ALA A 128 23.97 -25.80 7.39
CA ALA A 128 23.74 -27.18 6.97
C ALA A 128 24.50 -27.54 5.69
N ALA A 129 24.46 -26.66 4.68
CA ALA A 129 25.17 -26.83 3.42
C ALA A 129 26.69 -26.88 3.64
N THR A 130 27.23 -25.95 4.44
CA THR A 130 28.66 -25.90 4.80
C THR A 130 29.09 -27.17 5.52
N SER A 131 28.29 -27.66 6.48
CA SER A 131 28.58 -28.93 7.16
C SER A 131 28.56 -30.12 6.20
N SER A 132 27.60 -30.17 5.26
CA SER A 132 27.53 -31.24 4.26
C SER A 132 28.71 -31.20 3.29
N LEU A 133 29.15 -30.00 2.92
CA LEU A 133 30.32 -29.80 2.05
C LEU A 133 31.59 -30.27 2.75
N LEU A 134 31.78 -29.89 4.02
CA LEU A 134 32.93 -30.34 4.81
C LEU A 134 32.98 -31.87 4.98
N ASP A 135 31.83 -32.53 5.17
CA ASP A 135 31.77 -33.99 5.21
C ASP A 135 32.16 -34.62 3.86
N LEU A 136 31.73 -34.02 2.75
CA LEU A 136 32.11 -34.47 1.41
C LEU A 136 33.61 -34.29 1.15
N GLU A 137 34.19 -33.15 1.51
CA GLU A 137 35.62 -32.88 1.42
C GLU A 137 36.43 -33.89 2.24
N ASN A 138 36.01 -34.19 3.47
CA ASN A 138 36.65 -35.20 4.31
C ASN A 138 36.58 -36.61 3.70
N LYS A 139 35.42 -36.99 3.13
CA LYS A 139 35.27 -38.27 2.43
C LYS A 139 36.17 -38.33 1.19
N TYR A 140 36.26 -37.24 0.45
CA TYR A 140 37.09 -37.12 -0.74
C TYR A 140 38.58 -37.22 -0.39
N ASN A 141 39.05 -36.51 0.64
CA ASN A 141 40.43 -36.61 1.13
C ASN A 141 40.79 -38.04 1.55
N LYS A 142 39.92 -38.72 2.29
CA LYS A 142 40.11 -40.14 2.65
C LYS A 142 40.14 -41.06 1.42
N ALA A 143 39.44 -40.71 0.34
CA ALA A 143 39.48 -41.47 -0.91
C ALA A 143 40.78 -41.24 -1.67
N ILE A 144 41.32 -40.02 -1.64
CA ILE A 144 42.66 -39.70 -2.15
C ILE A 144 43.72 -40.47 -1.37
N GLU A 145 43.72 -40.42 -0.03
CA GLU A 145 44.68 -41.13 0.81
C GLU A 145 44.71 -42.64 0.49
N ARG A 146 43.53 -43.24 0.33
CA ARG A 146 43.44 -44.66 -0.08
C ARG A 146 43.98 -44.90 -1.48
N ASN A 147 43.73 -44.02 -2.44
CA ASN A 147 44.30 -44.14 -3.79
C ASN A 147 45.83 -44.10 -3.75
N VAL A 148 46.42 -43.16 -3.01
CA VAL A 148 47.87 -43.04 -2.87
C VAL A 148 48.49 -44.31 -2.28
N ILE A 149 47.84 -44.91 -1.26
CA ILE A 149 48.30 -46.19 -0.69
C ILE A 149 48.26 -47.30 -1.74
N LEU A 150 47.15 -47.42 -2.49
CA LEU A 150 47.01 -48.43 -3.54
C LEU A 150 48.01 -48.24 -4.68
N GLU A 151 48.30 -47.00 -5.07
CA GLU A 151 49.33 -46.68 -6.07
C GLU A 151 50.71 -47.15 -5.61
N ASN A 152 51.08 -46.88 -4.35
CA ASN A 152 52.34 -47.36 -3.76
C ASN A 152 52.41 -48.90 -3.67
N GLU A 153 51.30 -49.56 -3.32
CA GLU A 153 51.23 -51.03 -3.29
C GLU A 153 51.40 -51.63 -4.70
N LEU A 154 50.81 -50.99 -5.73
CA LEU A 154 50.99 -51.38 -7.12
C LEU A 154 52.43 -51.16 -7.60
N GLU A 155 53.07 -50.07 -7.20
CA GLU A 155 54.49 -49.82 -7.48
C GLU A 155 55.39 -50.87 -6.82
N GLY A 156 55.16 -51.19 -5.54
CA GLY A 156 55.86 -52.27 -4.85
C GLY A 156 55.69 -53.63 -5.52
N LYS A 157 54.47 -53.95 -5.97
CA LYS A 157 54.19 -55.15 -6.77
C LYS A 157 54.96 -55.15 -8.09
N ASN A 158 55.00 -54.03 -8.81
CA ASN A 158 55.74 -53.91 -10.06
C ASN A 158 57.25 -54.11 -9.85
N SER A 159 57.83 -53.50 -8.81
CA SER A 159 59.24 -53.70 -8.46
C SER A 159 59.55 -55.18 -8.16
N LEU A 160 58.65 -55.87 -7.45
CA LEU A 160 58.82 -57.31 -7.19
C LEU A 160 58.73 -58.13 -8.48
N ILE A 161 57.83 -57.78 -9.39
CA ILE A 161 57.73 -58.43 -10.71
C ILE A 161 59.04 -58.25 -11.49
N GLU A 162 59.61 -57.05 -11.50
CA GLU A 162 60.91 -56.77 -12.14
C GLU A 162 62.05 -57.60 -11.52
N GLN A 163 62.13 -57.68 -10.19
CA GLN A 163 63.12 -58.50 -9.49
C GLN A 163 62.96 -59.99 -9.80
N VAL A 164 61.72 -60.50 -9.80
CA VAL A 164 61.43 -61.90 -10.17
C VAL A 164 61.83 -62.16 -11.63
N GLN A 165 61.58 -61.20 -12.52
CA GLN A 165 61.98 -61.33 -13.92
C GLN A 165 63.51 -61.36 -14.06
N ARG A 166 64.21 -60.48 -13.36
CA ARG A 166 65.68 -60.47 -13.33
C ARG A 166 66.27 -61.77 -12.79
N LEU A 167 65.74 -62.28 -11.67
CA LEU A 167 66.15 -63.57 -11.10
C LEU A 167 65.87 -64.73 -12.06
N LYS A 168 64.75 -64.70 -12.79
CA LYS A 168 64.46 -65.70 -13.83
C LYS A 168 65.49 -65.64 -14.96
N ASP A 169 65.92 -64.45 -15.36
CA ASP A 169 66.90 -64.29 -16.43
C ASP A 169 68.31 -64.71 -15.95
N GLU A 170 68.72 -64.34 -14.73
CA GLU A 170 69.95 -64.87 -14.09
C GLU A 170 69.91 -66.40 -13.95
N LEU A 171 68.75 -66.98 -13.57
CA LEU A 171 68.58 -68.42 -13.50
C LEU A 171 68.73 -69.08 -14.87
N LYS A 172 68.21 -68.47 -15.94
CA LYS A 172 68.42 -68.97 -17.31
C LYS A 172 69.88 -68.89 -17.70
N ASP A 173 70.58 -67.81 -17.39
CA ASP A 173 72.00 -67.64 -17.68
C ASP A 173 72.83 -68.72 -16.97
N VAL A 174 72.59 -68.97 -15.68
CA VAL A 174 73.24 -70.06 -14.94
C VAL A 174 72.92 -71.44 -15.53
N HIS A 175 71.67 -71.68 -15.99
CA HIS A 175 71.34 -72.92 -16.68
C HIS A 175 72.10 -73.08 -18.00
N ILE A 176 72.28 -72.00 -18.76
CA ILE A 176 73.08 -71.97 -19.98
C ILE A 176 74.55 -72.25 -19.65
N GLU A 177 75.12 -71.62 -18.61
CA GLU A 177 76.49 -71.88 -18.16
C GLU A 177 76.69 -73.34 -17.73
N LEU A 178 75.76 -73.91 -16.96
CA LEU A 178 75.79 -75.33 -16.59
C LEU A 178 75.69 -76.24 -17.80
N ALA A 179 74.85 -75.92 -18.79
CA ALA A 179 74.74 -76.67 -20.03
C ALA A 179 76.04 -76.58 -20.86
N ILE A 180 76.68 -75.42 -20.92
CA ILE A 180 77.98 -75.24 -21.57
C ILE A 180 79.07 -76.03 -20.84
N LEU A 181 79.12 -75.98 -19.50
CA LEU A 181 80.08 -76.74 -18.69
C LEU A 181 79.91 -78.25 -18.88
N LYS A 182 78.66 -78.73 -18.90
CA LYS A 182 78.34 -80.13 -19.21
C LYS A 182 78.82 -80.51 -20.62
N ASN A 183 78.52 -79.68 -21.63
CA ASN A 183 79.02 -79.87 -22.99
C ASN A 183 80.56 -79.76 -23.11
N LYS A 184 81.24 -79.06 -22.18
CA LYS A 184 82.71 -78.99 -22.13
C LYS A 184 83.34 -80.22 -21.48
N GLN A 185 82.59 -80.92 -20.62
CA GLN A 185 83.00 -82.15 -19.96
C GLN A 185 82.82 -83.37 -20.89
N ASP A 186 81.85 -83.30 -21.80
CA ASP A 186 81.55 -84.28 -22.84
C ASP A 186 82.01 -83.75 -24.21
N GLY A 187 83.29 -83.88 -24.57
CA GLY A 187 83.82 -83.27 -25.80
C GLY A 187 83.18 -83.79 -27.11
N GLU A 188 82.32 -82.99 -27.74
CA GLU A 188 81.97 -83.02 -29.18
C GLU A 188 81.53 -81.62 -29.72
N LEU A 189 81.71 -81.42 -31.03
CA LEU A 189 81.66 -80.17 -31.80
C LEU A 189 80.23 -79.69 -32.17
N GLY A 190 80.02 -78.36 -32.20
CA GLY A 190 79.08 -77.68 -33.12
C GLY A 190 77.94 -76.85 -32.48
N PRO A 191 77.65 -75.62 -32.95
CA PRO A 191 76.64 -74.74 -32.35
C PRO A 191 75.24 -74.92 -32.96
N PRO A 192 74.13 -74.78 -32.19
CA PRO A 192 72.82 -74.51 -32.77
C PRO A 192 72.42 -73.03 -32.67
N LEU A 193 71.78 -72.60 -33.76
CA LEU A 193 71.17 -71.30 -34.07
C LEU A 193 69.96 -70.93 -33.18
N PRO A 194 69.55 -69.63 -33.19
CA PRO A 194 68.45 -69.12 -32.40
C PRO A 194 67.10 -69.55 -32.98
N SER A 195 66.22 -70.11 -32.14
CA SER A 195 64.81 -70.30 -32.50
C SER A 195 64.00 -69.11 -32.01
N SER A 196 63.66 -68.26 -32.96
CA SER A 196 62.61 -67.25 -32.89
C SER A 196 61.25 -67.95 -32.89
N GLU A 197 60.38 -67.62 -31.94
CA GLU A 197 58.92 -67.44 -32.14
C GLU A 197 58.25 -66.95 -30.83
N PRO A 198 57.07 -66.29 -30.90
CA PRO A 198 56.97 -64.88 -30.55
C PRO A 198 56.37 -64.59 -29.17
N VAL A 199 56.67 -63.37 -28.72
CA VAL A 199 56.03 -62.69 -27.59
C VAL A 199 54.50 -62.69 -27.73
N SER A 200 53.80 -63.03 -26.65
CA SER A 200 52.47 -62.49 -26.38
C SER A 200 52.35 -62.15 -24.88
N PRO A 201 51.68 -61.02 -24.56
CA PRO A 201 51.89 -60.30 -23.31
C PRO A 201 51.19 -60.97 -22.11
N PRO A 202 51.58 -60.62 -20.86
CA PRO A 202 50.88 -61.10 -19.68
C PRO A 202 49.43 -60.62 -19.76
N LYS A 203 48.47 -61.55 -19.64
CA LYS A 203 47.07 -61.18 -19.37
C LYS A 203 47.07 -60.41 -18.05
N LYS A 204 46.82 -59.10 -18.14
CA LYS A 204 46.34 -58.29 -17.02
C LYS A 204 45.05 -58.95 -16.55
N GLU A 205 45.10 -59.67 -15.43
CA GLU A 205 43.88 -59.85 -14.64
C GLU A 205 43.51 -58.46 -14.14
N ILE A 206 42.53 -57.88 -14.82
CA ILE A 206 41.74 -56.78 -14.31
C ILE A 206 41.08 -57.34 -13.04
N TYR A 207 41.69 -57.05 -11.89
CA TYR A 207 40.98 -57.12 -10.63
C TYR A 207 39.87 -56.07 -10.74
N ASN A 208 38.68 -56.52 -11.12
CA ASN A 208 37.46 -55.74 -11.00
C ASN A 208 37.30 -55.43 -9.51
N SER A 209 37.74 -54.24 -9.09
CA SER A 209 37.17 -53.64 -7.89
C SER A 209 35.67 -53.49 -8.15
N PRO A 210 34.80 -53.92 -7.21
CA PRO A 210 33.37 -53.75 -7.36
C PRO A 210 33.08 -52.26 -7.57
N ALA A 211 32.37 -51.93 -8.64
CA ALA A 211 31.78 -50.62 -8.81
C ALA A 211 30.99 -50.25 -7.53
N PRO A 212 31.02 -48.99 -7.06
CA PRO A 212 30.12 -48.56 -6.02
C PRO A 212 28.70 -48.74 -6.55
N GLN A 213 27.93 -49.65 -5.94
CA GLN A 213 26.48 -49.65 -6.13
C GLN A 213 25.97 -48.28 -5.70
N PRO A 214 25.02 -47.66 -6.45
CA PRO A 214 24.27 -46.55 -5.91
C PRO A 214 23.55 -47.07 -4.66
N SER A 215 23.97 -46.57 -3.49
CA SER A 215 23.23 -46.83 -2.26
C SER A 215 21.81 -46.36 -2.48
N GLN A 216 20.89 -47.31 -2.38
CA GLN A 216 19.46 -47.09 -2.39
C GLN A 216 19.15 -45.99 -1.37
N VAL A 217 18.49 -44.95 -1.85
CA VAL A 217 17.81 -43.97 -1.01
C VAL A 217 16.78 -44.75 -0.20
N SER A 218 17.13 -45.07 1.04
CA SER A 218 16.16 -45.60 1.99
C SER A 218 15.16 -44.49 2.27
N GLN A 219 13.95 -44.71 1.78
CA GLN A 219 12.76 -44.03 2.28
C GLN A 219 12.67 -44.29 3.77
N VAL A 220 12.82 -43.24 4.58
CA VAL A 220 12.28 -43.23 5.94
C VAL A 220 11.07 -42.32 5.93
N SER A 221 9.91 -42.94 6.08
CA SER A 221 8.64 -42.30 6.29
C SER A 221 8.62 -41.58 7.65
N THR A 222 8.26 -40.30 7.59
CA THR A 222 7.36 -39.58 8.53
C THR A 222 7.56 -39.75 10.03
N THR A 223 7.95 -38.64 10.68
CA THR A 223 7.23 -38.16 11.87
C THR A 223 6.80 -36.71 11.68
N ASN A 224 5.50 -36.61 11.45
CA ASN A 224 4.57 -35.51 11.60
C ASN A 224 4.91 -34.54 12.75
N THR A 225 4.96 -33.22 12.48
CA THR A 225 4.37 -32.14 13.33
C THR A 225 4.43 -30.79 12.59
N GLY A 226 3.27 -30.20 12.25
CA GLY A 226 3.18 -28.79 11.85
C GLY A 226 2.10 -28.49 10.80
N ARG A 227 0.84 -28.42 11.23
CA ARG A 227 -0.37 -28.00 10.50
C ARG A 227 -0.16 -26.96 9.38
N LEU A 228 -0.53 -27.34 8.15
CA LEU A 228 -1.01 -26.41 7.12
C LEU A 228 -2.53 -26.26 7.28
N ASP A 229 -2.97 -25.03 7.54
CA ASP A 229 -4.38 -24.68 7.63
C ASP A 229 -5.10 -24.93 6.29
N GLN A 230 -6.04 -25.86 6.29
CA GLN A 230 -6.95 -26.14 5.17
C GLN A 230 -8.10 -25.13 5.01
N ASN A 231 -7.96 -23.91 5.54
CA ASN A 231 -8.96 -22.85 5.40
C ASN A 231 -8.55 -21.74 4.42
N SER A 232 -7.63 -22.03 3.49
CA SER A 232 -7.32 -21.06 2.43
C SER A 232 -8.41 -21.05 1.36
N ASN A 233 -9.02 -19.86 1.24
CA ASN A 233 -10.13 -19.41 0.41
C ASN A 233 -9.97 -19.58 -1.12
N THR A 234 -9.24 -20.59 -1.60
CA THR A 234 -8.97 -20.77 -3.03
C THR A 234 -10.26 -21.03 -3.82
N VAL A 235 -11.21 -21.77 -3.24
CA VAL A 235 -12.51 -22.04 -3.87
C VAL A 235 -13.38 -20.76 -3.93
N LYS A 236 -13.32 -19.90 -2.91
CA LYS A 236 -14.06 -18.61 -2.90
C LYS A 236 -13.49 -17.61 -3.91
N MET A 237 -12.17 -17.51 -4.04
CA MET A 237 -11.54 -16.64 -5.05
C MET A 237 -11.89 -17.06 -6.48
N VAL A 238 -11.89 -18.37 -6.76
CA VAL A 238 -12.26 -18.90 -8.08
C VAL A 238 -13.75 -18.64 -8.38
N GLN A 239 -14.62 -18.81 -7.38
CA GLN A 239 -16.06 -18.58 -7.55
C GLN A 239 -16.40 -17.09 -7.72
N GLU A 240 -15.64 -16.19 -7.09
CA GLU A 240 -15.76 -14.74 -7.28
C GLU A 240 -15.25 -14.27 -8.64
N MET A 241 -14.12 -14.82 -9.13
CA MET A 241 -13.64 -14.53 -10.49
C MET A 241 -14.63 -15.01 -11.56
N VAL A 242 -15.22 -16.19 -11.41
CA VAL A 242 -16.23 -16.72 -12.35
C VAL A 242 -17.54 -15.92 -12.29
N GLY A 243 -17.92 -15.40 -11.12
CA GLY A 243 -19.08 -14.51 -10.95
C GLY A 243 -18.93 -13.17 -11.67
N ARG A 244 -17.77 -12.52 -11.56
CA ARG A 244 -17.48 -11.23 -12.21
C ARG A 244 -17.45 -11.33 -13.74
N VAL A 245 -17.03 -12.46 -14.30
CA VAL A 245 -17.04 -12.70 -15.76
C VAL A 245 -18.47 -12.88 -16.31
N LYS A 246 -19.42 -13.38 -15.51
CA LYS A 246 -20.83 -13.54 -15.93
C LYS A 246 -21.63 -12.23 -15.89
N VAL A 247 -21.25 -11.26 -15.08
CA VAL A 247 -21.95 -9.96 -14.96
C VAL A 247 -21.58 -9.01 -16.11
N ASN A 248 -20.40 -9.14 -16.70
CA ASN A 248 -19.94 -8.28 -17.81
C ASN A 248 -20.40 -8.75 -19.22
N LYS A 249 -21.34 -9.69 -19.32
CA LYS A 249 -21.84 -10.23 -20.60
C LYS A 249 -23.35 -10.10 -20.80
N LYS A 250 -24.01 -9.19 -20.10
CA LYS A 250 -25.41 -8.81 -20.33
C LYS A 250 -25.55 -7.33 -20.61
#